data_AF-A0A1E7RSG7-F1
#
_entry.id   AF-A0A1E7RSG7-F1
#
_cell.length_a   1.000
_cell.length_b   1.000
_cell.length_c   1.000
_cell.angle_alpha   90.00
_cell.angle_beta   90.00
_cell.angle_gamma   90.00
#
_symmetry.space_group_name_H-M   'P 1'
#
loop_
_entity.id
_entity.type
_entity.pdbx_description
1 polymer ?
#
loop_
_entity_poly.entity_id
_entity_poly.type
_entity_poly.pdbx_seq_one_letter_code
_entity_poly.pdbx_strand_id
1 'polypeptide(L)'
;MSRPFVRRAPKRNGGFSWGRYPMGDTGVIAYRLFRRDLGGALHFEGLNFYSQDSRSDVAIALRAACHRLRDRVDALDLASLGVAA
;
A
#
# COMPACT_ATOMS: atom_id res chain seq x y z
N MET A 1 -27.10 4.68 7.58
CA MET A 1 -26.54 5.15 6.28
C MET A 1 -25.06 4.82 6.22
N SER A 2 -24.65 3.87 5.39
CA SER A 2 -23.22 3.58 5.16
C SER A 2 -22.60 4.72 4.37
N ARG A 3 -21.58 5.38 4.93
CA ARG A 3 -20.81 6.41 4.22
C ARG A 3 -20.10 5.76 3.02
N PRO A 4 -20.26 6.26 1.80
CA PRO A 4 -19.53 5.73 0.65
C PRO A 4 -18.03 5.89 0.85
N PHE A 5 -17.25 4.87 0.48
CA PHE A 5 -15.79 4.94 0.57
C PHE A 5 -15.25 5.96 -0.43
N VAL A 6 -14.83 7.11 0.07
CA VAL A 6 -14.28 8.18 -0.77
C VAL A 6 -12.91 7.78 -1.29
N ARG A 7 -12.68 8.02 -2.58
CA ARG A 7 -11.36 7.90 -3.22
C ARG A 7 -10.33 8.74 -2.47
N ARG A 8 -9.16 8.16 -2.22
CA ARG A 8 -8.01 8.86 -1.64
C ARG A 8 -6.83 8.72 -2.60
N ALA A 9 -6.31 9.85 -3.07
CA ALA A 9 -5.10 9.84 -3.86
C ALA A 9 -3.85 9.65 -2.97
N PRO A 10 -2.84 8.90 -3.43
CA PRO A 10 -1.55 8.84 -2.76
C PRO A 10 -0.86 10.19 -2.80
N LYS A 11 -0.17 10.54 -1.71
CA LYS A 11 0.70 11.71 -1.69
C LYS A 11 1.92 11.43 -2.59
N ARG A 12 2.30 12.39 -3.42
CA ARG A 12 3.57 12.35 -4.16
C ARG A 12 4.70 12.79 -3.23
N ASN A 13 5.12 11.89 -2.34
CA ASN A 13 6.29 12.09 -1.49
C ASN A 13 7.36 11.03 -1.85
N GLY A 14 8.63 11.30 -1.51
CA GLY A 14 9.72 10.35 -1.72
C GLY A 14 9.66 9.12 -0.79
N GLY A 15 8.77 9.14 0.21
CA GLY A 15 8.62 8.06 1.18
C GLY A 15 7.41 7.17 0.92
N PHE A 16 6.88 6.60 2.00
CA PHE A 16 5.65 5.81 1.93
C PHE A 16 4.44 6.69 1.59
N SER A 17 3.64 6.23 0.63
CA SER A 17 2.35 6.80 0.28
C SER A 17 1.33 5.71 0.01
N TRP A 18 0.05 6.05 0.11
CA TRP A 18 -1.01 5.10 -0.19
C TRP A 18 -2.28 5.78 -0.68
N GLY A 19 -3.04 5.06 -1.50
CA GLY A 19 -4.32 5.48 -2.04
C GLY A 19 -5.41 4.45 -1.79
N ARG A 20 -6.66 4.92 -1.85
CA ARG A 20 -7.87 4.09 -1.77
C ARG A 20 -8.74 4.39 -2.98
N TYR A 21 -9.17 3.34 -3.66
CA TYR A 21 -9.90 3.41 -4.91
C TYR A 21 -11.13 2.49 -4.82
N PRO A 22 -12.34 3.04 -4.64
CA PRO A 22 -13.56 2.27 -4.80
C PRO A 22 -13.67 1.81 -6.26
N MET A 23 -13.84 0.51 -6.48
CA MET A 23 -13.96 -0.13 -7.80
C MET A 23 -15.43 -0.22 -8.19
N GLY A 24 -16.00 0.91 -8.62
CA GLY A 24 -17.37 0.99 -9.16
C GLY A 24 -18.42 0.30 -8.28
N ASP A 25 -19.39 -0.34 -8.94
CA ASP A 25 -20.57 -0.95 -8.29
C ASP A 25 -20.31 -2.33 -7.70
N THR A 26 -19.09 -2.86 -7.83
CA THR A 26 -18.73 -4.20 -7.32
C THR A 26 -18.59 -4.25 -5.80
N GLY A 27 -18.61 -3.10 -5.12
CA GLY A 27 -18.39 -3.01 -3.68
C GLY A 27 -16.95 -3.27 -3.24
N VAL A 28 -16.04 -3.46 -4.19
CA VAL A 28 -14.61 -3.68 -3.93
C VAL A 28 -13.91 -2.34 -3.69
N ILE A 29 -13.02 -2.32 -2.72
CA ILE A 29 -12.21 -1.18 -2.33
C ILE A 29 -10.75 -1.60 -2.48
N ALA A 30 -10.09 -1.05 -3.49
CA ALA A 30 -8.68 -1.27 -3.72
C ALA A 30 -7.84 -0.29 -2.89
N TYR A 31 -6.96 -0.82 -2.06
CA TYR A 31 -5.91 -0.08 -1.39
C TYR A 31 -4.60 -0.29 -2.13
N ARG A 32 -3.92 0.81 -2.46
CA ARG A 32 -2.63 0.78 -3.14
C ARG A 32 -1.60 1.44 -2.25
N LEU A 33 -0.58 0.69 -1.88
CA LEU A 33 0.56 1.13 -1.10
C LEU A 33 1.73 1.38 -2.05
N PHE A 34 2.51 2.41 -1.78
CA PHE A 34 3.62 2.85 -2.60
C PHE A 34 4.81 3.22 -1.72
N ARG A 35 6.01 2.89 -2.16
CA ARG A 35 7.28 3.29 -1.54
C ARG A 35 8.34 3.38 -2.62
N ARG A 36 9.27 4.32 -2.49
CA ARG A 36 10.44 4.40 -3.37
C ARG A 36 11.66 3.82 -2.66
N ASP A 37 12.51 3.16 -3.44
CA ASP A 37 13.86 2.80 -2.98
C ASP A 37 14.80 4.02 -3.06
N LEU A 38 16.04 3.86 -2.58
CA LEU A 38 17.11 4.86 -2.62
C LEU A 38 17.49 5.25 -4.06
N GLY A 39 17.30 4.36 -5.03
CA GLY A 39 17.48 4.63 -6.45
C GLY A 39 16.33 5.42 -7.08
N GLY A 40 15.25 5.65 -6.34
CA GLY A 40 14.05 6.37 -6.79
C GLY A 40 13.04 5.51 -7.55
N ALA A 41 13.25 4.20 -7.69
CA ALA A 41 12.29 3.30 -8.33
C ALA A 41 11.05 3.09 -7.44
N LEU A 42 9.88 3.02 -8.07
CA LEU A 42 8.59 2.95 -7.38
C LEU A 42 8.16 1.49 -7.18
N HIS A 43 8.04 1.08 -5.92
CA HIS A 43 7.49 -0.21 -5.51
C HIS A 43 6.06 -0.04 -5.03
N PHE A 44 5.20 -1.01 -5.37
CA PHE A 44 3.79 -0.97 -4.97
C PHE A 44 3.28 -2.31 -4.46
N GLU A 45 2.30 -2.25 -3.56
CA GLU A 45 1.53 -3.40 -3.10
C GLU A 45 0.04 -3.07 -3.16
N GLY A 46 -0.76 -3.98 -3.73
CA GLY A 46 -2.20 -3.78 -3.92
C GLY A 46 -3.02 -4.80 -3.14
N LEU A 47 -3.98 -4.32 -2.35
CA LEU A 47 -4.93 -5.16 -1.63
C LEU A 47 -6.35 -4.75 -2.01
N ASN A 48 -7.21 -5.73 -2.23
CA ASN A 48 -8.61 -5.51 -2.55
C ASN A 48 -9.46 -6.10 -1.43
N PHE A 49 -10.40 -5.32 -0.94
CA PHE A 49 -11.34 -5.73 0.12
C PHE A 49 -12.76 -5.44 -0.34
N TYR A 50 -13.72 -6.20 0.18
CA TYR A 50 -15.13 -5.89 0.01
C TYR A 50 -15.59 -4.89 1.06
N SER A 51 -16.66 -4.14 0.76
CA SER A 51 -17.27 -3.19 1.70
C SER A 51 -17.80 -3.84 2.99
N GLN A 52 -18.06 -5.15 2.94
CA GLN A 52 -18.52 -5.96 4.05
C GLN A 52 -17.39 -6.55 4.92
N ASP A 53 -16.14 -6.45 4.46
CA ASP A 53 -15.00 -6.95 5.24
C ASP A 53 -14.87 -6.15 6.53
N SER A 54 -14.49 -6.84 7.60
CA SER A 54 -14.30 -6.19 8.89
C SER A 54 -13.18 -5.14 8.79
N ARG A 55 -13.45 -3.95 9.32
CA ARG A 55 -12.44 -2.87 9.38
C ARG A 55 -11.20 -3.28 10.17
N SER A 56 -11.33 -4.17 11.16
CA SER A 56 -10.19 -4.72 11.89
C SER A 56 -9.27 -5.51 10.97
N ASP A 57 -9.86 -6.37 10.15
CA ASP A 57 -9.13 -7.33 9.34
C ASP A 57 -8.48 -6.62 8.15
N VAL A 58 -9.19 -5.66 7.57
CA VAL A 58 -8.63 -4.73 6.58
C VAL A 58 -7.43 -3.98 7.17
N ALA A 59 -7.54 -3.45 8.40
CA ALA A 59 -6.45 -2.73 9.04
C ALA A 59 -5.24 -3.63 9.32
N ILE A 60 -5.46 -4.86 9.77
CA ILE A 60 -4.40 -5.86 10.02
C ILE A 60 -3.70 -6.21 8.70
N ALA A 61 -4.45 -6.53 7.65
CA ALA A 61 -3.92 -6.87 6.35
C ALA A 61 -3.12 -5.71 5.72
N LEU A 62 -3.62 -4.47 5.85
CA LEU A 62 -2.90 -3.28 5.39
C LEU A 62 -1.60 -3.05 6.16
N ARG A 63 -1.59 -3.24 7.50
CA ARG A 63 -0.36 -3.14 8.29
C ARG A 63 0.66 -4.18 7.86
N ALA A 64 0.24 -5.43 7.70
CA ALA A 64 1.11 -6.51 7.24
C ALA A 64 1.71 -6.21 5.86
N ALA A 65 0.90 -5.68 4.92
CA ALA A 65 1.37 -5.23 3.62
C ALA A 65 2.35 -4.06 3.70
N CYS A 66 2.11 -3.08 4.58
CA CYS A 66 3.07 -2.01 4.82
C CYS A 66 4.43 -2.54 5.28
N HIS A 67 4.45 -3.54 6.17
CA HIS A 67 5.67 -4.19 6.62
C HIS A 67 6.37 -4.91 5.48
N ARG A 68 5.67 -5.76 4.72
CA ARG A 68 6.25 -6.45 3.56
C ARG A 68 6.83 -5.51 2.52
N LEU A 69 6.10 -4.45 2.17
CA LEU A 69 6.59 -3.44 1.22
C LEU A 69 7.84 -2.73 1.75
N ARG A 70 7.88 -2.43 3.05
CA ARG A 70 9.05 -1.84 3.69
C ARG A 70 10.23 -2.81 3.65
N ASP A 71 10.07 -4.03 4.14
CA ASP A 71 11.14 -5.02 4.23
C ASP A 71 11.72 -5.32 2.84
N ARG A 72 10.86 -5.41 1.82
CA ARG A 72 11.28 -5.57 0.42
C ARG A 72 12.12 -4.40 -0.07
N VAL A 73 11.67 -3.17 0.16
CA VAL A 73 12.41 -1.97 -0.28
C VAL A 73 13.70 -1.81 0.51
N ASP A 74 13.67 -2.02 1.82
CA ASP A 74 14.85 -1.94 2.68
C ASP A 74 15.90 -3.00 2.26
N ALA A 75 15.47 -4.20 1.82
CA ALA A 75 16.38 -5.21 1.24
C ALA A 75 16.99 -4.79 -0.10
N LEU A 76 16.22 -4.14 -0.99
CA LEU A 76 16.72 -3.58 -2.25
C LEU A 76 17.70 -2.42 -2.01
N ASP A 77 17.41 -1.59 -1.03
CA ASP A 77 18.27 -0.49 -0.58
C ASP A 77 19.59 -1.04 -0.05
N LEU A 78 19.54 -2.08 0.80
CA LEU A 78 20.73 -2.74 1.34
C LEU A 78 21.60 -3.36 0.24
N ALA A 79 20.97 -4.01 -0.76
CA ALA A 79 21.67 -4.53 -1.93
C ALA A 79 22.30 -3.42 -2.78
N SER A 80 21.60 -2.30 -2.96
CA SER A 80 22.09 -1.14 -3.72
C SER A 80 23.27 -0.45 -3.05
N LEU A 81 23.33 -0.49 -1.71
CA LEU A 81 24.45 0.02 -0.92
C LEU A 81 25.67 -0.92 -0.89
N GLY A 82 25.57 -2.11 -1.51
CA GLY A 82 26.64 -3.12 -1.47
C GLY A 82 26.85 -3.74 -0.09
N VAL A 83 25.86 -3.62 0.80
CA VAL A 83 25.91 -4.17 2.17
C VAL A 83 25.24 -5.55 2.24
N ALA A 84 24.50 -5.95 1.21
CA ALA A 84 24.07 -7.34 1.06
C ALA A 84 25.26 -8.19 0.59
N ALA A 85 25.89 -8.88 1.54
CA ALA A 85 26.92 -9.89 1.32
C ALA A 85 26.32 -11.21 0.83
#